data_AF-A0A0S7B8A2-F1
#
_entry.id   AF-A0A0S7B8A2-F1
#
_cell.length_a   1.000
_cell.length_b   1.000
_cell.length_c   1.000
_cell.angle_alpha   90.00
_cell.angle_beta   90.00
_cell.angle_gamma   90.00
#
_symmetry.space_group_name_H-M   'P 1'
#
loop_
_entity.id
_entity.type
_entity.pdbx_description
1 polymer ?
#
loop_
_entity_poly.entity_id
_entity_poly.type
_entity_poly.pdbx_seq_one_letter_code
_entity_poly.pdbx_strand_id
1 'polypeptide(L)' 'MSPQAGQTWFRVAVFITLMSALLLFVVQPGTAEFVIDVATLVIGLIFMAVIVVIARRSR' A
#
# COMPACT_ATOMS: atom_id res chain seq x y z
N MET A 1 0.29 -20.47 -4.00
CA MET A 1 1.17 -19.39 -4.54
C MET A 1 2.61 -19.83 -4.36
N SER A 2 3.46 -19.68 -5.38
CA SER A 2 4.90 -19.89 -5.15
C SER A 2 5.40 -18.83 -4.14
N PRO A 3 6.32 -19.17 -3.23
CA PRO A 3 6.86 -18.20 -2.27
C PRO A 3 7.45 -16.94 -2.93
N GLN A 4 7.99 -17.10 -4.14
CA GLN A 4 8.53 -16.01 -4.95
C GLN A 4 7.45 -15.03 -5.42
N ALA A 5 6.29 -15.54 -5.87
CA ALA A 5 5.18 -14.67 -6.30
C ALA A 5 4.64 -13.83 -5.14
N GLY A 6 4.52 -14.42 -3.94
CA GLY A 6 4.11 -13.70 -2.74
C GLY A 6 5.07 -12.57 -2.34
N GLN A 7 6.37 -12.81 -2.38
CA GLN A 7 7.38 -11.77 -2.10
C GLN A 7 7.36 -10.64 -3.12
N THR A 8 7.22 -10.95 -4.41
CA THR A 8 7.16 -9.91 -5.47
C THR A 8 5.94 -9.02 -5.28
N TRP A 9 4.75 -9.60 -5.10
CA TRP A 9 3.53 -8.83 -4.89
C TRP A 9 3.56 -8.02 -3.59
N PHE A 10 4.19 -8.52 -2.53
CA PHE A 10 4.41 -7.76 -1.32
C PHE A 10 5.27 -6.52 -1.56
N ARG A 11 6.40 -6.66 -2.27
CA ARG A 11 7.28 -5.53 -2.61
C ARG A 11 6.54 -4.48 -3.45
N VAL A 12 5.73 -4.92 -4.42
CA VAL A 12 4.91 -4.02 -5.24
C VAL A 12 3.89 -3.27 -4.38
N ALA A 13 3.17 -3.96 -3.49
CA ALA A 13 2.21 -3.34 -2.59
C ALA A 13 2.86 -2.29 -1.66
N VAL A 14 4.03 -2.62 -1.10
CA VAL A 14 4.81 -1.68 -0.28
C VAL A 14 5.24 -0.47 -1.10
N PHE A 15 5.75 -0.67 -2.32
CA PHE A 15 6.16 0.41 -3.21
C PHE A 15 5.01 1.35 -3.54
N ILE A 16 3.86 0.81 -3.97
CA ILE A 16 2.66 1.61 -4.28
C ILE A 16 2.23 2.44 -3.07
N THR A 17 2.18 1.81 -1.88
CA THR A 17 1.75 2.51 -0.66
C THR A 17 2.72 3.64 -0.29
N LEU A 18 4.02 3.41 -0.39
CA LEU A 18 5.04 4.43 -0.11
C LEU A 18 4.97 5.59 -1.12
N MET A 19 4.79 5.28 -2.41
CA MET A 19 4.68 6.30 -3.45
C MET A 19 3.41 7.15 -3.27
N SER A 20 2.26 6.54 -2.97
CA SER A 20 1.05 7.30 -2.63
C SER A 20 1.23 8.17 -1.39
N ALA A 21 1.93 7.70 -0.35
CA ALA A 21 2.23 8.53 0.82
C ALA A 21 3.09 9.76 0.46
N LEU A 22 4.04 9.60 -0.46
CA LEU A 22 4.89 10.68 -0.96
C LEU A 22 4.13 11.66 -1.85
N LEU A 23 3.25 11.16 -2.73
CA LEU A 23 2.46 11.98 -3.64
C LEU A 23 1.50 12.91 -2.91
N LEU A 24 0.98 12.53 -1.74
CA LEU A 24 0.16 13.42 -0.91
C LEU A 24 0.86 14.73 -0.49
N PHE A 25 2.19 14.79 -0.48
CA PHE A 25 2.93 16.03 -0.20
C PHE A 25 3.10 16.93 -1.43
N VAL A 26 2.83 16.40 -2.63
CA VAL A 26 3.02 17.08 -3.92
C VAL A 26 1.67 17.45 -4.54
N VAL A 27 0.67 16.59 -4.39
CA VAL A 27 -0.67 16.78 -4.95
C VAL A 27 -1.40 17.88 -4.19
N GLN A 28 -1.99 18.81 -4.93
CA GLN A 28 -2.74 19.92 -4.34
C GLN A 28 -4.02 19.42 -3.64
N PRO A 29 -4.23 19.79 -2.36
CA PRO A 29 -5.46 19.49 -1.64
C PRO A 29 -6.69 20.07 -2.35
N GLY A 30 -7.79 19.33 -2.34
CA GLY A 30 -9.06 19.76 -2.95
C GLY A 30 -9.25 19.34 -4.42
N THR A 31 -8.30 18.61 -4.99
CA THR A 31 -8.42 18.01 -6.33
C THR A 31 -8.94 16.57 -6.26
N ALA A 32 -9.51 16.09 -7.36
CA ALA A 32 -9.91 14.67 -7.49
C ALA A 32 -8.70 13.73 -7.34
N GLU A 33 -7.54 14.15 -7.83
CA GLU A 33 -6.27 13.41 -7.70
C GLU A 33 -5.89 13.18 -6.23
N PHE A 34 -6.03 14.21 -5.38
CA PHE A 34 -5.76 14.08 -3.94
C PHE A 34 -6.65 13.03 -3.28
N VAL A 35 -7.95 13.00 -3.62
CA VAL A 35 -8.90 12.04 -3.06
C VAL A 35 -8.54 10.61 -3.47
N ILE A 36 -8.21 10.40 -4.74
CA ILE A 36 -7.81 9.08 -5.25
C ILE A 36 -6.51 8.62 -4.60
N ASP A 37 -5.55 9.50 -4.43
CA ASP A 37 -4.25 9.17 -3.83
C ASP A 37 -4.39 8.84 -2.34
N VAL A 38 -5.22 9.59 -1.58
CA VAL A 38 -5.59 9.24 -0.19
C VAL A 38 -6.27 7.88 -0.13
N ALA A 39 -7.24 7.61 -1.01
CA ALA A 39 -7.94 6.32 -1.01
C ALA A 39 -6.99 5.16 -1.32
N THR A 40 -6.08 5.34 -2.27
CA THR A 40 -5.06 4.36 -2.65
C THR A 40 -4.10 4.09 -1.49
N LEU A 41 -3.67 5.14 -0.79
CA LEU A 41 -2.84 5.01 0.41
C LEU A 41 -3.56 4.20 1.50
N VAL A 42 -4.83 4.47 1.78
CA VAL A 42 -5.63 3.74 2.78
C VAL A 42 -5.73 2.25 2.41
N ILE A 43 -6.02 1.94 1.15
CA ILE A 43 -6.08 0.55 0.68
C ILE A 43 -4.73 -0.15 0.85
N GLY A 44 -3.64 0.52 0.49
CA GLY A 44 -2.27 0.02 0.67
C GLY A 44 -1.94 -0.30 2.12
N LEU A 45 -2.31 0.60 3.05
CA LEU A 45 -2.12 0.40 4.49
C LEU A 45 -2.94 -0.78 5.03
N ILE A 46 -4.20 -0.92 4.60
CA ILE A 46 -5.05 -2.06 4.98
C ILE A 46 -4.42 -3.38 4.51
N PHE A 47 -3.96 -3.44 3.26
CA PHE A 47 -3.29 -4.64 2.75
C PHE A 47 -2.02 -4.97 3.54
N MET A 48 -1.18 -3.98 3.83
CA MET A 48 0.00 -4.19 4.67
C MET A 48 -0.37 -4.70 6.06
N ALA A 49 -1.40 -4.13 6.70
CA ALA A 49 -1.86 -4.57 8.01
C ALA A 49 -2.30 -6.04 7.98
N VAL A 50 -3.07 -6.44 6.96
CA VAL A 50 -3.50 -7.84 6.76
C VAL A 50 -2.30 -8.76 6.60
N ILE A 51 -1.33 -8.40 5.76
CA ILE A 51 -0.13 -9.22 5.53
C ILE A 51 0.69 -9.36 6.81
N VAL A 52 0.87 -8.27 7.56
CA VAL A 52 1.57 -8.30 8.86
C VAL A 52 0.84 -9.20 9.85
N VAL A 53 -0.49 -9.15 9.92
CA VAL A 53 -1.29 -10.02 10.80
C VAL A 53 -1.16 -11.49 10.41
N ILE A 54 -1.25 -11.82 9.13
CA ILE A 54 -1.09 -13.18 8.62
C ILE A 54 0.33 -13.69 8.91
N ALA A 55 1.35 -12.90 8.60
CA ALA A 55 2.76 -13.26 8.85
C ALA A 55 3.06 -13.44 10.34
N ARG A 56 2.42 -12.65 11.21
CA ARG A 56 2.54 -12.79 12.67
C ARG A 56 1.84 -14.04 13.20
N ARG A 57 0.67 -14.40 12.67
CA ARG A 57 -0.08 -15.61 13.08
C ARG A 57 0.48 -16.90 12.51
N SER A 58 1.32 -16.81 11.47
CA SER A 58 1.98 -17.96 10.85
C SER A 58 3.31 -18.35 11.53
N ARG A 59 3.75 -17.59 12.55
CA ARG A 59 4.80 -17.99 13.49
C ARG A 59 4.17 -18.64 14.71
#